data_AF-A0A936MK45-F1
#
_entry.id   AF-A0A936MK45-F1
#
_cell.length_a   1.000
_cell.length_b   1.000
_cell.length_c   1.000
_cell.angle_alpha   90.00
_cell.angle_beta   90.00
_cell.angle_gamma   90.00
#
_symmetry.space_group_name_H-M   'P 1'
#
loop_
_entity.id
_entity.type
_entity.pdbx_description
1 polymer ?
#
loop_
_entity_poly.entity_id
_entity_poly.type
_entity_poly.pdbx_seq_one_letter_code
_entity_poly.pdbx_strand_id
1 'polypeptide(L)'
;MADILAIVSKAVFEKEAGGRKPGKIWPIDTYASSNKALDSLSAGGRLFLVTVRPPADSLWLVAVLESPQRSGKGWKSGRNRVPITDITSHVPRIRFANGKGINAAPGTLGMSLQTPRALDVASAALLDGAAWSSGIAPPVNVTKHEDKALLPCLCKECYPQSTERVDANGMSFVRSSAEASGRVLYFWMPAEIEKNSGIVKKSVQSVLLSRLGGAR
;
A
#
# COMPACT_ATOMS: atom_id res chain seq x y z
N MET A 1 13.57 11.43 -0.51
CA MET A 1 13.26 9.99 -0.39
C MET A 1 13.27 9.39 -1.79
N ALA A 2 13.60 8.11 -1.96
CA ALA A 2 13.70 7.51 -3.29
C ALA A 2 12.32 7.13 -3.84
N ASP A 3 12.00 7.56 -5.06
CA ASP A 3 10.83 7.13 -5.79
C ASP A 3 11.30 6.30 -7.00
N ILE A 4 10.99 5.01 -7.01
CA ILE A 4 11.50 4.08 -8.02
C ILE A 4 10.35 3.47 -8.80
N LEU A 5 10.48 3.44 -10.12
CA LEU A 5 9.60 2.66 -11.00
C LEU A 5 10.26 1.32 -11.33
N ALA A 6 9.52 0.23 -11.16
CA ALA A 6 9.96 -1.12 -11.46
C ALA A 6 8.88 -1.92 -12.18
N ILE A 7 9.28 -2.78 -13.11
CA ILE A 7 8.34 -3.65 -13.82
C ILE A 7 8.06 -4.94 -13.05
N VAL A 8 6.78 -5.34 -13.07
CA VAL A 8 6.30 -6.68 -12.79
C VAL A 8 6.04 -7.36 -14.13
N SER A 9 6.74 -8.47 -14.37
CA SER A 9 6.59 -9.20 -15.63
C SER A 9 5.15 -9.70 -15.81
N LYS A 10 4.74 -9.87 -17.07
CA LYS A 10 3.42 -10.42 -17.41
C LYS A 10 3.15 -11.74 -16.67
N ALA A 11 4.14 -12.64 -16.64
CA ALA A 11 4.02 -13.95 -16.01
C ALA A 11 3.77 -13.85 -14.49
N VAL A 12 4.50 -12.97 -13.79
CA VAL A 12 4.30 -12.75 -12.35
C VAL A 12 2.92 -12.16 -12.09
N PHE A 13 2.53 -11.13 -12.86
CA PHE A 13 1.23 -10.50 -12.71
C PHE A 13 0.08 -11.48 -12.97
N GLU A 14 0.16 -12.31 -14.02
CA GLU A 14 -0.90 -13.29 -14.33
C GLU A 14 -1.03 -14.37 -13.26
N LYS A 15 0.10 -14.83 -12.72
CA LYS A 15 0.13 -15.83 -11.64
C LYS A 15 -0.43 -15.28 -10.32
N GLU A 16 -0.03 -14.08 -9.92
CA GLU A 16 -0.28 -13.57 -8.57
C GLU A 16 -1.47 -12.59 -8.49
N ALA A 17 -1.71 -11.85 -9.56
CA ALA A 17 -2.79 -10.88 -9.65
C ALA A 17 -4.06 -11.45 -10.32
N GLY A 18 -4.07 -12.71 -10.80
CA GLY A 18 -5.28 -13.48 -11.11
C GLY A 18 -6.31 -12.75 -11.99
N GLY A 19 -5.90 -12.26 -13.17
CA GLY A 19 -6.81 -11.62 -14.12
C GLY A 19 -7.39 -10.26 -13.68
N ARG A 20 -6.87 -9.66 -12.61
CA ARG A 20 -7.28 -8.32 -12.15
C ARG A 20 -7.08 -7.28 -13.26
N LYS A 21 -8.05 -6.37 -13.36
CA LYS A 21 -8.14 -5.29 -14.35
C LYS A 21 -8.04 -3.93 -13.65
N PRO A 22 -7.90 -2.81 -14.40
CA PRO A 22 -7.97 -1.48 -13.83
C PRO A 22 -9.20 -1.29 -12.93
N GLY A 23 -9.02 -0.56 -11.83
CA GLY A 23 -10.01 -0.38 -10.76
C GLY A 23 -10.03 -1.49 -9.70
N LYS A 24 -9.40 -2.65 -9.93
CA LYS A 24 -9.22 -3.68 -8.89
C LYS A 24 -7.90 -3.50 -8.16
N ILE A 25 -7.83 -3.97 -6.93
CA ILE A 25 -6.64 -3.89 -6.10
C ILE A 25 -5.93 -5.24 -6.08
N TRP A 26 -4.63 -5.21 -6.38
CA TRP A 26 -3.73 -6.31 -6.12
C TRP A 26 -3.04 -6.05 -4.78
N PRO A 27 -3.38 -6.78 -3.70
CA PRO A 27 -2.92 -6.47 -2.35
C PRO A 27 -1.51 -7.04 -2.07
N ILE A 28 -0.61 -6.91 -3.05
CA ILE A 28 0.81 -7.28 -2.95
C ILE A 28 1.48 -6.44 -1.85
N ASP A 29 2.36 -7.07 -1.09
CA ASP A 29 3.18 -6.42 -0.06
C ASP A 29 4.68 -6.67 -0.25
N THR A 30 5.05 -7.47 -1.24
CA THR A 30 6.42 -7.93 -1.44
C THR A 30 6.79 -7.88 -2.93
N TYR A 31 7.86 -7.18 -3.28
CA TYR A 31 8.47 -7.21 -4.60
C TYR A 31 9.79 -7.98 -4.59
N ALA A 32 9.84 -9.11 -5.28
CA ALA A 32 11.02 -9.98 -5.34
C ALA A 32 12.03 -9.46 -6.38
N SER A 33 13.06 -8.74 -5.94
CA SER A 33 14.17 -8.29 -6.78
C SER A 33 15.41 -7.98 -5.95
N SER A 34 16.57 -8.37 -6.47
CA SER A 34 17.89 -8.06 -5.92
C SER A 34 18.66 -7.01 -6.73
N ASN A 35 17.97 -6.26 -7.60
CA ASN A 35 18.62 -5.23 -8.41
C ASN A 35 19.13 -4.08 -7.52
N LYS A 36 20.42 -3.74 -7.63
CA LYS A 36 21.09 -2.69 -6.85
C LYS A 36 20.48 -1.30 -7.03
N ALA A 37 19.79 -1.04 -8.14
CA ALA A 37 19.07 0.21 -8.35
C ALA A 37 17.99 0.47 -7.28
N LEU A 38 17.56 -0.57 -6.56
CA LEU A 38 16.56 -0.49 -5.49
C LEU A 38 17.18 -0.13 -4.13
N ASP A 39 18.50 -0.21 -3.95
CA ASP A 39 19.14 -0.09 -2.63
C ASP A 39 18.84 1.24 -1.94
N SER A 40 18.57 2.30 -2.71
CA SER A 40 18.15 3.60 -2.16
C SER A 40 16.81 3.59 -1.42
N LEU A 41 15.96 2.56 -1.62
CA LEU A 41 14.71 2.38 -0.87
C LEU A 41 14.96 2.00 0.60
N SER A 42 16.15 1.55 0.98
CA SER A 42 16.49 1.27 2.38
C SER A 42 16.40 2.51 3.27
N ALA A 43 16.55 3.70 2.70
CA ALA A 43 16.32 4.98 3.38
C ALA A 43 14.82 5.39 3.42
N GLY A 44 13.91 4.48 3.05
CA GLY A 44 12.49 4.74 2.83
C GLY A 44 12.17 5.20 1.39
N GLY A 45 10.96 5.71 1.17
CA GLY A 45 10.48 6.16 -0.13
C GLY A 45 9.35 5.31 -0.69
N ARG A 46 9.19 5.27 -2.01
CA ARG A 46 8.10 4.53 -2.68
C ARG A 46 8.61 3.72 -3.86
N LEU A 47 8.04 2.54 -4.02
CA LEU A 47 8.24 1.69 -5.17
C LEU A 47 6.95 1.58 -5.97
N PHE A 48 6.94 2.19 -7.15
CA PHE A 48 5.86 2.16 -8.12
C PHE A 48 6.03 0.92 -9.01
N LEU A 49 5.12 -0.03 -8.87
CA LEU A 49 5.12 -1.27 -9.63
C LEU A 49 4.23 -1.13 -10.84
N VAL A 50 4.80 -1.35 -12.03
CA VAL A 50 4.07 -1.28 -13.30
C VAL A 50 4.09 -2.61 -14.03
N THR A 51 3.09 -2.88 -14.87
CA THR A 51 3.13 -3.99 -15.82
C THR A 51 2.73 -3.51 -17.21
N VAL A 52 3.30 -4.14 -18.24
CA VAL A 52 2.96 -3.86 -19.64
C VAL A 52 1.97 -4.91 -20.12
N ARG A 53 0.83 -4.48 -20.66
CA ARG A 53 -0.24 -5.35 -21.12
C ARG A 53 -0.34 -5.37 -22.65
N PRO A 54 -0.44 -6.55 -23.28
CA PRO A 54 -0.78 -6.66 -24.69
C PRO A 54 -2.26 -6.27 -24.90
N PRO A 55 -2.66 -5.93 -26.15
CA PRO A 55 -1.86 -5.93 -27.38
C PRO A 55 -1.13 -4.61 -27.68
N ALA A 56 -1.43 -3.51 -26.99
CA ALA A 56 -1.01 -2.16 -27.36
C ALA A 56 0.07 -1.55 -26.45
N ASP A 57 0.89 -2.39 -25.79
CA ASP A 57 1.88 -1.94 -24.79
C ASP A 57 1.28 -1.01 -23.73
N SER A 58 0.06 -1.29 -23.27
CA SER A 58 -0.59 -0.48 -22.24
C SER A 58 0.21 -0.59 -20.93
N LEU A 59 0.59 0.55 -20.36
CA LEU A 59 1.32 0.60 -19.10
C LEU A 59 0.33 0.76 -17.96
N TRP A 60 0.24 -0.25 -17.10
CA TRP A 60 -0.60 -0.20 -15.90
C TRP A 60 0.26 -0.02 -14.67
N LEU A 61 -0.08 0.96 -13.83
CA LEU A 61 0.38 1.00 -12.44
C LEU A 61 -0.42 -0.04 -11.67
N VAL A 62 0.25 -1.02 -11.08
CA VAL A 62 -0.42 -2.17 -10.45
C VAL A 62 -0.34 -2.17 -8.92
N ALA A 63 0.64 -1.45 -8.36
CA ALA A 63 0.77 -1.25 -6.93
C ALA A 63 1.73 -0.09 -6.62
N VAL A 64 1.58 0.48 -5.43
CA VAL A 64 2.56 1.37 -4.80
C VAL A 64 2.93 0.75 -3.46
N LEU A 65 4.21 0.42 -3.29
CA LEU A 65 4.74 -0.06 -2.02
C LEU A 65 5.38 1.12 -1.29
N GLU A 66 4.77 1.53 -0.18
CA GLU A 66 5.22 2.67 0.62
C GLU A 66 6.24 2.25 1.69
N SER A 67 7.31 3.03 1.80
CA SER A 67 8.45 2.80 2.70
C SER A 67 8.94 1.35 2.73
N PRO A 68 9.17 0.71 1.57
CA PRO A 68 9.52 -0.71 1.53
C PRO A 68 10.90 -0.94 2.18
N GLN A 69 11.00 -2.02 2.93
CA GLN A 69 12.22 -2.44 3.61
C GLN A 69 12.79 -3.69 2.96
N ARG A 70 14.11 -3.84 3.01
CA ARG A 70 14.77 -5.04 2.49
C ARG A 70 14.32 -6.26 3.28
N SER A 71 13.85 -7.31 2.59
CA SER A 71 13.41 -8.55 3.21
C SER A 71 13.82 -9.73 2.34
N GLY A 72 14.82 -10.50 2.78
CA GLY A 72 15.41 -11.59 2.00
C GLY A 72 15.93 -11.09 0.65
N LYS A 73 15.47 -11.71 -0.45
CA LYS A 73 15.82 -11.33 -1.83
C LYS A 73 14.89 -10.26 -2.44
N GLY A 74 14.07 -9.59 -1.63
CA GLY A 74 13.08 -8.63 -2.10
C GLY A 74 12.91 -7.41 -1.21
N TRP A 75 11.81 -6.72 -1.45
CA TRP A 75 11.41 -5.47 -0.79
C TRP A 75 9.99 -5.65 -0.27
N LYS A 76 9.78 -5.44 1.03
CA LYS A 76 8.50 -5.65 1.70
C LYS A 76 7.97 -4.36 2.30
N SER A 77 6.68 -4.09 2.14
CA SER A 77 5.99 -2.93 2.71
C SER A 77 4.69 -3.36 3.38
N GLY A 78 3.87 -2.37 3.75
CA GLY A 78 2.44 -2.60 3.93
C GLY A 78 1.77 -3.14 2.67
N ARG A 79 0.59 -3.76 2.83
CA ARG A 79 -0.20 -4.20 1.67
C ARG A 79 -0.60 -3.02 0.80
N ASN A 80 -0.41 -3.17 -0.51
CA ASN A 80 -0.90 -2.22 -1.49
C ASN A 80 -2.41 -2.00 -1.36
N ARG A 81 -2.81 -0.73 -1.38
CA ARG A 81 -4.21 -0.28 -1.32
C ARG A 81 -4.61 0.53 -2.54
N VAL A 82 -3.68 0.83 -3.44
CA VAL A 82 -4.00 1.54 -4.67
C VAL A 82 -4.55 0.58 -5.72
N PRO A 83 -5.62 0.97 -6.42
CA PRO A 83 -6.16 0.19 -7.53
C PRO A 83 -5.17 0.16 -8.68
N ILE A 84 -5.31 -0.87 -9.51
CA ILE A 84 -4.64 -0.92 -10.79
C ILE A 84 -5.17 0.25 -11.63
N THR A 85 -4.27 1.07 -12.18
CA THR A 85 -4.62 2.24 -12.99
C THR A 85 -3.91 2.13 -14.33
N ASP A 86 -4.65 2.35 -15.42
CA ASP A 86 -4.04 2.52 -16.74
C ASP A 86 -3.37 3.89 -16.82
N ILE A 87 -2.04 3.90 -16.92
CA ILE A 87 -1.21 5.10 -16.98
C ILE A 87 -0.55 5.27 -18.36
N THR A 88 -1.08 4.60 -19.39
CA THR A 88 -0.49 4.63 -20.75
C THR A 88 -0.36 6.07 -21.28
N SER A 89 -1.35 6.92 -21.02
CA SER A 89 -1.33 8.33 -21.41
C SER A 89 -0.24 9.16 -20.70
N HIS A 90 0.33 8.66 -19.60
CA HIS A 90 1.38 9.34 -18.84
C HIS A 90 2.79 9.00 -19.33
N VAL A 91 2.96 7.91 -20.10
CA VAL A 91 4.26 7.46 -20.62
C VAL A 91 5.10 8.58 -21.25
N PRO A 92 4.54 9.47 -22.11
CA PRO A 92 5.31 10.57 -22.72
C PRO A 92 5.83 11.61 -21.71
N ARG A 93 5.22 11.68 -20.52
CA ARG A 93 5.53 12.64 -19.45
C ARG A 93 6.45 12.06 -18.38
N ILE A 94 6.56 10.74 -18.29
CA ILE A 94 7.44 10.11 -17.30
C ILE A 94 8.90 10.40 -17.64
N ARG A 95 9.65 10.83 -16.62
CA ARG A 95 11.08 11.12 -16.62
C ARG A 95 11.73 10.45 -15.41
N PHE A 96 12.94 9.99 -15.63
CA PHE A 96 13.80 9.43 -14.59
C PHE A 96 14.73 10.50 -14.04
N ALA A 97 15.33 10.24 -12.88
CA ALA A 97 16.24 11.17 -12.21
C ALA A 97 17.44 11.61 -13.08
N ASN A 98 17.79 10.85 -14.12
CA ASN A 98 18.80 11.20 -15.10
C ASN A 98 18.29 12.07 -16.27
N GLY A 99 17.06 12.59 -16.17
CA GLY A 99 16.40 13.43 -17.18
C GLY A 99 15.84 12.66 -18.39
N LYS A 100 16.12 11.36 -18.52
CA LYS A 100 15.63 10.56 -19.65
C LYS A 100 14.18 10.14 -19.46
N GLY A 101 13.42 10.14 -20.55
CA GLY A 101 12.07 9.56 -20.58
C GLY A 101 12.08 8.05 -20.84
N ILE A 102 10.88 7.48 -20.94
CA ILE A 102 10.69 6.13 -21.47
C ILE A 102 10.80 6.22 -22.99
N ASN A 103 11.91 5.73 -23.55
CA ASN A 103 12.08 5.57 -24.98
C ASN A 103 11.96 4.08 -25.32
N ALA A 104 10.87 3.69 -25.98
CA ALA A 104 10.59 2.33 -26.38
C ALA A 104 9.92 2.34 -27.75
N ALA A 105 10.40 1.49 -28.66
CA ALA A 105 9.68 1.20 -29.89
C ALA A 105 8.41 0.39 -29.57
N PRO A 106 7.38 0.43 -30.45
CA PRO A 106 6.19 -0.41 -30.30
C PRO A 106 6.55 -1.89 -30.07
N GLY A 107 5.97 -2.52 -29.07
CA GLY A 107 6.22 -3.91 -28.67
C GLY A 107 7.42 -4.11 -27.73
N THR A 108 8.17 -3.04 -27.41
CA THR A 108 9.43 -3.14 -26.63
C THR A 108 9.35 -2.48 -25.25
N LEU A 109 8.18 -1.93 -24.87
CA LEU A 109 8.02 -1.20 -23.62
C LEU A 109 8.41 -2.05 -22.41
N GLY A 110 8.00 -3.32 -22.38
CA GLY A 110 8.35 -4.24 -21.29
C GLY A 110 9.86 -4.47 -21.16
N MET A 111 10.58 -4.51 -22.28
CA MET A 111 12.05 -4.66 -22.28
C MET A 111 12.74 -3.38 -21.79
N SER A 112 12.27 -2.21 -22.24
CA SER A 112 12.80 -0.90 -21.83
C SER A 112 12.70 -0.66 -20.31
N LEU A 113 11.75 -1.32 -19.63
CA LEU A 113 11.47 -1.16 -18.20
C LEU A 113 12.09 -2.25 -17.30
N GLN A 114 12.87 -3.20 -17.84
CA GLN A 114 13.43 -4.33 -17.07
C GLN A 114 14.30 -3.91 -15.88
N THR A 115 15.01 -2.79 -16.01
CA THR A 115 15.85 -2.26 -14.92
C THR A 115 15.04 -1.22 -14.14
N PRO A 116 14.85 -1.40 -12.81
CA PRO A 116 14.26 -0.37 -11.97
C PRO A 116 15.02 0.95 -12.08
N ARG A 117 14.30 2.06 -12.12
CA ARG A 117 14.89 3.40 -12.27
C ARG A 117 14.24 4.40 -11.33
N ALA A 118 15.07 5.25 -10.73
CA ALA A 118 14.60 6.37 -9.93
C ALA A 118 13.85 7.37 -10.84
N LEU A 119 12.65 7.75 -10.42
CA LEU A 119 11.84 8.79 -11.04
C LEU A 119 12.39 10.16 -10.64
N ASP A 120 12.16 11.16 -11.50
CA ASP A 120 12.25 12.55 -11.03
C ASP A 120 11.01 12.91 -10.17
N VAL A 121 11.09 14.05 -9.49
CA VAL A 121 10.04 14.50 -8.56
C VAL A 121 8.69 14.69 -9.27
N ALA A 122 8.70 15.28 -10.47
CA ALA A 122 7.49 15.55 -11.24
C ALA A 122 6.78 14.27 -11.67
N SER A 123 7.54 13.25 -12.10
CA SER A 123 7.01 11.96 -12.52
C SER A 123 6.53 11.14 -11.34
N ALA A 124 7.24 11.19 -10.20
CA ALA A 124 6.77 10.57 -8.97
C ALA A 124 5.43 11.16 -8.53
N ALA A 125 5.28 12.49 -8.53
CA ALA A 125 4.01 13.15 -8.22
C ALA A 125 2.89 12.81 -9.22
N LEU A 126 3.22 12.69 -10.51
CA LEU A 126 2.27 12.28 -11.55
C LEU A 126 1.73 10.86 -11.29
N LEU A 127 2.61 9.90 -10.99
CA LEU A 127 2.21 8.52 -10.71
C LEU A 127 1.48 8.39 -9.39
N ASP A 128 1.88 9.15 -8.38
CA ASP A 128 1.19 9.22 -7.10
C ASP A 128 -0.24 9.73 -7.29
N GLY A 129 -0.42 10.85 -7.99
CA GLY A 129 -1.75 11.37 -8.33
C GLY A 129 -2.63 10.32 -9.03
N ALA A 130 -2.08 9.59 -10.01
CA ALA A 130 -2.80 8.52 -10.71
C ALA A 130 -3.12 7.30 -9.82
N ALA A 131 -2.28 7.01 -8.82
CA ALA A 131 -2.47 5.91 -7.88
C ALA A 131 -3.67 6.14 -6.96
N TRP A 132 -3.84 7.38 -6.50
CA TRP A 132 -4.85 7.73 -5.50
C TRP A 132 -6.14 8.31 -6.10
N SER A 133 -6.13 8.78 -7.36
CA SER A 133 -7.31 9.35 -8.04
C SER A 133 -8.44 8.34 -8.29
N SER A 134 -8.12 7.05 -8.34
CA SER A 134 -9.09 5.97 -8.62
C SER A 134 -9.76 5.38 -7.37
N GLY A 135 -9.51 5.98 -6.19
CA GLY A 135 -10.06 5.55 -4.90
C GLY A 135 -9.11 4.62 -4.13
N ILE A 136 -9.04 4.78 -2.81
CA ILE A 136 -8.16 3.98 -1.93
C ILE A 136 -8.96 2.84 -1.33
N ALA A 137 -8.50 1.58 -1.37
CA ALA A 137 -9.14 0.56 -0.54
C ALA A 137 -9.11 1.00 0.92
N PRO A 138 -10.18 0.81 1.70
CA PRO A 138 -10.10 0.95 3.14
C PRO A 138 -9.09 -0.07 3.71
N PRO A 139 -8.46 0.24 4.86
CA PRO A 139 -7.60 -0.73 5.53
C PRO A 139 -8.43 -1.95 5.94
N VAL A 140 -7.81 -3.14 5.97
CA VAL A 140 -8.51 -4.35 6.41
C VAL A 140 -8.63 -4.33 7.94
N ASN A 141 -9.86 -4.36 8.45
CA ASN A 141 -10.13 -4.48 9.89
C ASN A 141 -9.63 -5.84 10.42
N VAL A 142 -8.77 -5.81 11.43
CA VAL A 142 -8.21 -6.99 12.10
C VAL A 142 -8.73 -7.21 13.52
N THR A 143 -9.68 -6.41 13.99
CA THR A 143 -10.30 -6.61 15.31
C THR A 143 -11.03 -7.95 15.33
N LYS A 144 -10.68 -8.78 16.32
CA LYS A 144 -11.30 -10.09 16.54
C LYS A 144 -12.75 -9.91 17.02
N HIS A 145 -13.64 -10.81 16.61
CA HIS A 145 -14.99 -10.84 17.14
C HIS A 145 -15.00 -11.32 18.61
N GLU A 146 -15.70 -10.60 19.46
CA GLU A 146 -15.91 -10.92 20.87
C GLU A 146 -17.41 -10.86 21.19
N ASP A 147 -18.03 -12.04 21.32
CA ASP A 147 -19.48 -12.20 21.46
C ASP A 147 -20.01 -11.81 22.86
N LYS A 148 -19.16 -11.88 23.89
CA LYS A 148 -19.53 -11.66 25.31
C LYS A 148 -18.70 -10.57 25.99
N ALA A 149 -18.28 -9.56 25.24
CA ALA A 149 -17.57 -8.42 25.80
C ALA A 149 -18.56 -7.43 26.44
N LEU A 150 -18.09 -6.72 27.48
CA LEU A 150 -18.84 -5.61 28.09
C LEU A 150 -19.05 -4.43 27.14
N LEU A 151 -18.18 -4.30 26.13
CA LEU A 151 -18.20 -3.24 25.15
C LEU A 151 -18.64 -3.82 23.79
N PRO A 152 -19.36 -3.05 22.96
CA PRO A 152 -19.73 -3.50 21.62
C PRO A 152 -18.50 -3.92 20.81
N CYS A 153 -18.58 -5.08 20.18
CA CYS A 153 -17.49 -5.59 19.36
C CYS A 153 -17.20 -4.65 18.18
N LEU A 154 -15.92 -4.50 17.81
CA LEU A 154 -15.46 -3.65 16.70
C LEU A 154 -14.87 -4.46 15.53
N CYS A 155 -15.20 -5.75 15.44
CA CYS A 155 -14.84 -6.59 14.30
C CYS A 155 -15.50 -6.11 12.99
N LYS A 156 -15.13 -6.72 11.86
CA LYS A 156 -15.67 -6.37 10.54
C LYS A 156 -17.20 -6.36 10.47
N GLU A 157 -17.87 -7.26 11.19
CA GLU A 157 -19.32 -7.42 11.15
C GLU A 157 -20.04 -6.47 12.11
N CYS A 158 -19.46 -6.23 13.29
CA CYS A 158 -20.08 -5.40 14.33
C CYS A 158 -19.77 -3.90 14.17
N TYR A 159 -18.61 -3.55 13.60
CA TYR A 159 -18.17 -2.15 13.45
C TYR A 159 -19.19 -1.24 12.76
N PRO A 160 -19.85 -1.63 11.64
CA PRO A 160 -20.83 -0.78 10.96
C PRO A 160 -22.01 -0.34 11.83
N GLN A 161 -22.32 -1.10 12.88
CA GLN A 161 -23.42 -0.81 13.81
C GLN A 161 -22.92 -0.20 15.13
N SER A 162 -21.60 -0.12 15.33
CA SER A 162 -21.02 0.39 16.57
C SER A 162 -21.07 1.92 16.64
N THR A 163 -21.35 2.44 17.83
CA THR A 163 -21.35 3.88 18.13
C THR A 163 -19.92 4.43 18.24
N GLU A 164 -19.78 5.76 18.25
CA GLU A 164 -18.49 6.40 18.52
C GLU A 164 -18.14 6.43 20.01
N ARG A 165 -19.14 6.39 20.87
CA ARG A 165 -19.03 6.41 22.33
C ARG A 165 -19.94 5.37 22.95
N VAL A 166 -19.51 4.81 24.08
CA VAL A 166 -20.29 3.87 24.88
C VAL A 166 -19.95 4.01 26.36
N ASP A 167 -20.97 3.90 27.21
CA ASP A 167 -20.80 3.84 28.66
C ASP A 167 -20.93 2.38 29.11
N ALA A 168 -19.98 1.90 29.91
CA ALA A 168 -20.00 0.56 30.49
C ALA A 168 -19.36 0.57 31.87
N ASN A 169 -20.02 -0.06 32.85
CA ASN A 169 -19.55 -0.15 34.24
C ASN A 169 -19.15 1.22 34.85
N GLY A 170 -19.93 2.26 34.57
CA GLY A 170 -19.69 3.61 35.11
C GLY A 170 -18.49 4.35 34.47
N MET A 171 -17.92 3.82 33.40
CA MET A 171 -16.86 4.48 32.62
C MET A 171 -17.35 4.75 31.20
N SER A 172 -16.94 5.90 30.66
CA SER A 172 -17.17 6.26 29.25
C SER A 172 -15.99 5.85 28.39
N PHE A 173 -16.28 5.31 27.22
CA PHE A 173 -15.29 4.90 26.23
C PHE A 173 -15.53 5.61 24.91
N VAL A 174 -14.45 5.95 24.23
CA VAL A 174 -14.41 6.48 22.87
C VAL A 174 -13.81 5.44 21.94
N ARG A 175 -14.39 5.29 20.75
CA ARG A 175 -13.87 4.43 19.70
C ARG A 175 -12.62 5.06 19.11
N SER A 176 -11.56 4.26 18.95
CA SER A 176 -10.30 4.69 18.36
C SER A 176 -9.77 3.61 17.42
N SER A 177 -8.73 3.96 16.67
CA SER A 177 -8.11 3.07 15.70
C SER A 177 -6.62 3.32 15.56
N ALA A 178 -5.90 2.28 15.17
CA ALA A 178 -4.51 2.34 14.75
C ALA A 178 -4.33 1.58 13.43
N GLU A 179 -3.68 2.21 12.45
CA GLU A 179 -3.40 1.62 11.15
C GLU A 179 -1.92 1.27 11.00
N ALA A 180 -1.64 0.06 10.52
CA ALA A 180 -0.29 -0.37 10.12
C ALA A 180 -0.38 -1.32 8.93
N SER A 181 0.48 -1.14 7.94
CA SER A 181 0.65 -2.09 6.82
C SER A 181 -0.65 -2.42 6.05
N GLY A 182 -1.55 -1.45 5.92
CA GLY A 182 -2.86 -1.64 5.29
C GLY A 182 -3.84 -2.50 6.12
N ARG A 183 -3.62 -2.57 7.43
CA ARG A 183 -4.55 -3.11 8.44
C ARG A 183 -4.97 -2.01 9.39
N VAL A 184 -6.17 -2.13 9.93
CA VAL A 184 -6.68 -1.27 11.01
C VAL A 184 -7.11 -2.15 12.17
N LEU A 185 -6.67 -1.79 13.37
CA LEU A 185 -7.22 -2.32 14.61
C LEU A 185 -8.10 -1.25 15.23
N TYR A 186 -9.39 -1.53 15.38
CA TYR A 186 -10.31 -0.71 16.16
C TYR A 186 -10.35 -1.19 17.60
N PHE A 187 -10.39 -0.24 18.53
CA PHE A 187 -10.43 -0.50 19.96
C PHE A 187 -11.20 0.59 20.71
N TRP A 188 -11.70 0.24 21.89
CA TRP A 188 -12.27 1.18 22.83
C TRP A 188 -11.17 1.74 23.74
N MET A 189 -11.23 3.04 23.98
CA MET A 189 -10.31 3.76 24.84
C MET A 189 -11.11 4.54 25.89
N PRO A 190 -10.71 4.55 27.18
CA PRO A 190 -11.38 5.39 28.17
C PRO A 190 -11.42 6.85 27.72
N ALA A 191 -12.58 7.50 27.84
CA ALA A 191 -12.77 8.89 27.43
C ALA A 191 -11.85 9.86 28.19
N GLU A 192 -11.48 9.51 29.43
CA GLU A 192 -10.56 10.30 30.27
C GLU A 192 -9.17 10.52 29.64
N ILE A 193 -8.72 9.55 28.83
CA ILE A 193 -7.41 9.62 28.15
C ILE A 193 -7.52 10.07 26.69
N GLU A 194 -8.67 10.58 26.25
CA GLU A 194 -8.90 11.05 24.87
C GLU A 194 -7.89 12.15 24.45
N LYS A 195 -7.52 13.03 25.39
CA LYS A 195 -6.48 14.05 25.18
C LYS A 195 -5.11 13.45 24.82
N ASN A 196 -4.85 12.21 25.25
CA ASN A 196 -3.62 11.47 24.98
C ASN A 196 -3.76 10.45 23.84
N SER A 197 -4.86 10.53 23.07
CA SER A 197 -5.18 9.58 21.99
C SER A 197 -4.04 9.38 20.99
N GLY A 198 -3.28 10.43 20.67
CA GLY A 198 -2.13 10.33 19.77
C GLY A 198 -1.03 9.39 20.29
N ILE A 199 -0.76 9.40 21.59
CA ILE A 199 0.23 8.51 22.23
C ILE A 199 -0.28 7.07 22.24
N VAL A 200 -1.56 6.88 22.62
CA VAL A 200 -2.20 5.56 22.63
C VAL A 200 -2.19 4.94 21.23
N LYS A 201 -2.58 5.70 20.20
CA LYS A 201 -2.57 5.25 18.80
C LYS A 201 -1.18 4.82 18.34
N LYS A 202 -0.14 5.60 18.66
CA LYS A 202 1.25 5.25 18.34
C LYS A 202 1.70 3.96 19.03
N SER A 203 1.33 3.78 20.30
CA SER A 203 1.63 2.56 21.05
C SER A 203 0.96 1.33 20.43
N VAL A 204 -0.35 1.41 20.16
CA VAL A 204 -1.11 0.33 19.51
C VAL A 204 -0.59 0.05 18.10
N GLN A 205 -0.26 1.09 17.34
CA GLN A 205 0.32 0.97 16.00
C GLN A 205 1.66 0.22 16.01
N SER A 206 2.55 0.54 16.96
CA SER A 206 3.84 -0.15 17.12
C SER A 206 3.65 -1.66 17.37
N VAL A 207 2.73 -2.01 18.27
CA VAL A 207 2.40 -3.41 18.57
C VAL A 207 1.75 -4.09 17.36
N LEU A 208 0.82 -3.42 16.67
CA LEU A 208 0.18 -3.93 15.46
C LEU A 208 1.21 -4.22 14.36
N LEU A 209 2.13 -3.28 14.13
CA LEU A 209 3.21 -3.44 13.16
C LEU A 209 4.11 -4.64 13.52
N SER A 210 4.50 -4.78 14.78
CA SER A 210 5.28 -5.93 15.27
C SER A 210 4.56 -7.26 15.03
N ARG A 211 3.27 -7.35 15.34
CA ARG A 211 2.46 -8.57 15.14
C ARG A 211 2.31 -8.94 13.67
N LEU A 212 2.15 -7.94 12.80
CA LEU A 212 2.06 -8.15 11.35
C LEU A 212 3.42 -8.52 10.71
N GLY A 213 4.52 -8.02 11.27
CA GLY A 213 5.89 -8.39 10.86
C GLY A 213 6.37 -9.73 11.42
N GLY A 214 5.75 -10.22 12.50
CA GLY A 214 6.10 -11.46 13.21
C GLY A 214 5.45 -12.74 12.70
N ALA A 215 4.55 -12.67 11.71
CA ALA A 215 4.08 -13.85 10.99
C ALA A 215 5.16 -14.29 9.99
N ARG A 216 6.15 -15.05 10.49
CA ARG A 216 7.05 -15.88 9.69
C ARG A 216 6.48 -17.28 9.58
#